data_AF-A0A4P9WX49-F1
#
_entry.id   AF-A0A4P9WX49-F1
#
_cell.length_a   1.000
_cell.length_b   1.000
_cell.length_c   1.000
_cell.angle_alpha   90.00
_cell.angle_beta   90.00
_cell.angle_gamma   90.00
#
_symmetry.space_group_name_H-M   'P 1'
#
loop_
_entity.id
_entity.type
_entity.pdbx_description
1 polymer ?
#
loop_
_entity_poly.entity_id
_entity_poly.type
_entity_poly.pdbx_seq_one_letter_code
_entity_poly.pdbx_strand_id
1 'polypeptide(L)'
;MIANDGRLGRSPLGAVGAIRDLTIGIRREDKNRWERRAPLTPDHVDTLLKTCPDLRVLVEPSTRRVFDDAAYTAVGAELVPDLRAADAVLGVKEVPAAQLLRNKTYCFFSHTRKGQPYNMPLLRAVLDKQVRLVDYELMTDAESGKRLVQFSGFAGSAGSWTE
;
A
#
# COMPACT_ATOMS: atom_id res chain seq x y z
N MET A 1 5.33 -6.62 48.57
CA MET A 1 5.48 -7.90 47.83
C MET A 1 4.16 -8.18 47.11
N ILE A 2 4.23 -8.26 45.78
CA ILE A 2 3.51 -9.16 44.83
C ILE A 2 2.30 -9.92 45.43
N ALA A 3 1.10 -10.01 44.83
CA ALA A 3 0.66 -9.91 43.45
C ALA A 3 -0.87 -9.64 43.40
N ASN A 4 -1.38 -8.98 42.36
CA ASN A 4 -2.80 -9.08 41.99
C ASN A 4 -2.86 -9.57 40.53
N ASP A 5 -3.33 -10.80 40.36
CA ASP A 5 -3.47 -11.49 39.08
C ASP A 5 -4.69 -10.94 38.33
N GLY A 6 -4.44 -9.88 37.57
CA GLY A 6 -5.43 -9.23 36.71
C GLY A 6 -5.58 -9.96 35.38
N ARG A 7 -6.38 -11.03 35.37
CA ARG A 7 -7.03 -11.52 34.15
C ARG A 7 -7.98 -10.46 33.62
N LEU A 8 -7.49 -9.58 32.75
CA LEU A 8 -8.34 -8.71 31.93
C LEU A 8 -8.38 -9.27 30.51
N GLY A 9 -9.58 -9.72 30.15
CA GLY A 9 -9.90 -10.21 28.82
C GLY A 9 -9.54 -9.19 27.75
N ARG A 10 -8.85 -9.65 26.71
CA ARG A 10 -8.68 -8.89 25.48
C ARG A 10 -10.04 -8.84 24.79
N SER A 11 -10.69 -7.68 24.81
CA SER A 11 -11.83 -7.41 23.92
C SER A 11 -11.30 -7.37 22.48
N PRO A 12 -11.81 -8.21 21.56
CA PRO A 12 -11.55 -8.03 20.14
C PRO A 12 -12.44 -6.87 19.67
N LEU A 13 -11.85 -5.89 18.98
CA LEU A 13 -12.55 -4.78 18.31
C LEU A 13 -13.06 -3.67 19.25
N GLY A 14 -12.16 -2.75 19.62
CA GLY A 14 -12.54 -1.57 20.41
C GLY A 14 -11.43 -0.53 20.46
N ALA A 15 -11.18 0.14 19.33
CA ALA A 15 -10.64 1.51 19.20
C ALA A 15 -10.10 1.67 17.78
N VAL A 16 -10.75 2.52 16.97
CA VAL A 16 -10.03 3.25 15.92
C VAL A 16 -9.11 4.22 16.67
N GLY A 17 -8.02 3.67 17.20
CA GLY A 17 -7.00 4.43 17.91
C GLY A 17 -6.42 5.44 16.95
N ALA A 18 -6.32 6.70 17.38
CA ALA A 18 -5.68 7.77 16.63
C ALA A 18 -4.43 7.25 15.91
N ILE A 19 -4.34 7.51 14.60
CA ILE A 19 -3.17 7.27 13.76
C ILE A 19 -2.05 8.15 14.31
N ARG A 20 -1.43 7.76 15.41
CA ARG A 20 -0.30 8.46 16.01
C ARG A 20 0.95 7.76 15.51
N ASP A 21 1.72 8.49 14.71
CA ASP A 21 3.00 8.11 14.13
C ASP A 21 2.96 7.03 13.03
N LEU A 22 1.96 7.02 12.15
CA LEU A 22 1.97 6.13 10.99
C LEU A 22 2.83 6.70 9.86
N THR A 23 3.73 5.89 9.33
CA THR A 23 4.51 6.22 8.13
C THR A 23 4.08 5.36 6.96
N ILE A 24 3.61 5.99 5.88
CA ILE A 24 3.24 5.33 4.63
C ILE A 24 4.35 5.54 3.60
N GLY A 25 4.73 4.47 2.91
CA GLY A 25 5.69 4.49 1.81
C GLY A 25 5.01 4.28 0.46
N ILE A 26 5.28 5.16 -0.51
CA ILE A 26 4.87 5.00 -1.91
C ILE A 26 6.05 4.43 -2.69
N ARG A 27 5.94 3.16 -3.08
CA ARG A 27 6.98 2.46 -3.84
C ARG A 27 7.05 2.96 -5.29
N ARG A 28 8.22 2.84 -5.91
CA ARG A 28 8.36 2.95 -7.38
C ARG A 28 8.01 1.64 -8.06
N GLU A 29 7.23 1.71 -9.14
CA GLU A 29 6.87 0.54 -9.93
C GLU A 29 8.02 0.09 -10.84
N ASP A 30 8.34 -1.20 -10.80
CA ASP A 30 9.44 -1.80 -11.58
C ASP A 30 8.98 -2.90 -12.54
N LYS A 31 7.70 -3.28 -12.54
CA LYS A 31 7.17 -4.41 -13.33
C LYS A 31 7.49 -4.34 -14.83
N ASN A 32 7.20 -3.21 -15.49
CA ASN A 32 7.49 -3.01 -16.91
C ASN A 32 7.55 -1.51 -17.26
N ARG A 33 8.27 -1.15 -18.34
CA ARG A 33 8.52 0.25 -18.73
C ARG A 33 7.27 1.11 -18.96
N TRP A 34 6.12 0.48 -19.15
CA TRP A 34 4.84 1.12 -19.44
C TRP A 34 3.97 1.35 -18.20
N GLU A 35 4.31 0.75 -17.06
CA GLU A 35 3.63 0.99 -15.80
C GLU A 35 4.05 2.36 -15.25
N ARG A 36 3.21 3.36 -15.48
CA ARG A 36 3.41 4.74 -15.04
C ARG A 36 2.49 5.15 -13.88
N ARG A 37 1.58 4.28 -13.45
CA ARG A 37 0.61 4.62 -12.39
C ARG A 37 1.29 4.73 -11.03
N ALA A 38 0.61 5.42 -10.12
CA ALA A 38 0.97 5.51 -8.71
C ALA A 38 -0.22 5.04 -7.86
N PRO A 39 0.02 4.44 -6.67
CA PRO A 39 -1.07 4.03 -5.78
C PRO A 39 -1.79 5.24 -5.16
N LEU A 40 -1.11 6.37 -4.99
CA LEU A 40 -1.66 7.64 -4.54
C LEU A 40 -1.14 8.77 -5.43
N THR A 41 -2.01 9.71 -5.81
CA THR A 41 -1.62 10.94 -6.53
C THR A 41 -1.08 11.98 -5.53
N PRO A 42 -0.35 13.01 -5.99
CA PRO A 42 0.03 14.14 -5.14
C PRO A 42 -1.17 14.77 -4.41
N ASP A 43 -2.32 14.91 -5.08
CA ASP A 43 -3.55 15.46 -4.47
C ASP A 43 -4.09 14.58 -3.34
N HIS A 44 -4.03 13.25 -3.49
CA HIS A 44 -4.38 12.33 -2.41
C HIS A 44 -3.43 12.47 -1.22
N VAL A 45 -2.13 12.63 -1.49
CA VAL A 45 -1.12 12.82 -0.44
C VAL A 45 -1.32 14.14 0.29
N ASP A 46 -1.58 15.23 -0.43
CA ASP A 46 -1.92 16.54 0.15
C ASP A 46 -3.13 16.45 1.07
N THR A 47 -4.19 15.78 0.60
CA THR A 47 -5.42 15.55 1.39
C THR A 47 -5.13 14.74 2.65
N LEU A 48 -4.33 13.67 2.55
CA LEU A 48 -3.97 12.83 3.68
C LEU A 48 -3.15 13.59 4.72
N LEU A 49 -2.14 14.36 4.30
CA LEU A 49 -1.29 15.14 5.20
C LEU A 49 -2.07 16.26 5.90
N LYS A 50 -3.05 16.88 5.21
CA LYS A 50 -3.95 17.88 5.81
C LYS A 50 -4.96 17.28 6.80
N THR A 51 -5.43 16.06 6.56
CA THR A 51 -6.45 15.41 7.39
C THR A 51 -5.85 14.62 8.55
N CYS A 52 -4.61 14.18 8.42
CA CYS A 52 -3.89 13.37 9.40
C CYS A 52 -2.56 14.06 9.75
N PRO A 53 -2.53 14.97 10.75
CA PRO A 53 -1.34 15.76 11.08
C PRO A 53 -0.10 14.93 11.48
N ASP A 54 -0.31 13.74 12.06
CA ASP A 54 0.75 12.85 12.53
C ASP A 54 1.16 11.80 11.47
N LEU A 55 0.64 11.91 10.23
CA LEU A 55 0.98 11.02 9.13
C LEU A 55 2.26 11.48 8.43
N ARG A 56 3.18 10.55 8.20
CA ARG A 56 4.34 10.78 7.33
C ARG A 56 4.20 10.01 6.03
N VAL A 57 4.53 10.65 4.92
CA VAL A 57 4.50 10.04 3.59
C VAL A 57 5.91 10.04 2.99
N LEU A 58 6.46 8.85 2.83
CA LEU A 58 7.74 8.59 2.19
C LEU A 58 7.51 8.15 0.75
N VAL A 59 8.32 8.62 -0.20
CA VAL A 59 8.16 8.30 -1.62
C VAL A 59 9.49 7.88 -2.21
N GLU A 60 9.52 6.73 -2.89
CA GLU A 60 10.68 6.34 -3.68
C GLU A 60 10.74 7.18 -4.98
N PRO A 61 11.90 7.80 -5.29
CA PRO A 61 12.12 8.50 -6.54
C PRO A 61 11.88 7.60 -7.75
N SER A 62 11.21 8.13 -8.77
CA SER A 62 10.86 7.40 -9.99
C SER A 62 10.84 8.29 -11.23
N THR A 63 11.63 7.93 -12.23
CA THR A 63 11.61 8.58 -13.56
C THR A 63 10.51 8.06 -14.48
N ARG A 64 9.70 7.10 -14.02
CA ARG A 64 8.69 6.39 -14.83
C ARG A 64 7.26 6.69 -14.42
N ARG A 65 7.06 7.12 -13.18
CA ARG A 65 5.75 7.50 -12.66
C ARG A 65 5.20 8.68 -13.46
N VAL A 66 3.89 8.74 -13.65
CA VAL A 66 3.21 9.82 -14.37
C VAL A 66 3.30 11.16 -13.63
N PHE A 67 3.47 11.12 -12.31
CA PHE A 67 3.67 12.29 -11.47
C PHE A 67 5.15 12.42 -11.11
N ASP A 68 5.70 13.61 -11.33
CA ASP A 68 7.08 13.92 -11.01
C ASP A 68 7.34 13.91 -9.50
N ASP A 69 8.56 13.57 -9.12
CA ASP A 69 9.00 13.56 -7.72
C ASP A 69 8.86 14.96 -7.05
N ALA A 70 9.01 16.02 -7.84
CA ALA A 70 8.79 17.40 -7.40
C ALA A 70 7.34 17.66 -6.95
N ALA A 71 6.35 17.02 -7.59
CA ALA A 71 4.95 17.19 -7.22
C ALA A 71 4.64 16.60 -5.83
N TYR A 72 5.30 15.51 -5.45
CA TYR A 72 5.16 14.91 -4.12
C TYR A 72 5.83 15.75 -3.03
N THR A 73 7.03 16.26 -3.30
CA THR A 73 7.72 17.13 -2.33
C THR A 73 7.00 18.46 -2.11
N ALA A 74 6.37 19.01 -3.14
CA ALA A 74 5.59 20.24 -3.04
C ALA A 74 4.39 20.12 -2.08
N VAL A 75 3.82 18.93 -1.92
CA VAL A 75 2.71 18.66 -0.99
C VAL A 75 3.17 18.18 0.40
N GLY A 76 4.48 18.14 0.65
CA GLY A 76 5.06 17.78 1.96
C GLY A 76 5.46 16.31 2.12
N ALA A 77 5.50 15.52 1.05
CA ALA A 77 6.06 14.16 1.11
C ALA A 77 7.59 14.16 1.11
N GLU A 78 8.20 13.18 1.77
CA GLU A 78 9.65 13.02 1.85
C GLU A 78 10.14 12.04 0.76
N LEU A 79 11.05 12.47 -0.11
CA LEU A 79 11.70 11.56 -1.06
C LEU A 79 12.83 10.80 -0.38
N VAL A 80 12.76 9.47 -0.43
CA VAL A 80 13.75 8.58 0.21
C VAL A 80 14.18 7.47 -0.75
N PRO A 81 15.45 7.02 -0.72
CA PRO A 81 15.93 5.97 -1.62
C PRO A 81 15.36 4.59 -1.31
N ASP A 82 14.83 4.40 -0.10
CA ASP A 82 14.17 3.16 0.33
C ASP A 82 13.10 3.40 1.40
N LEU A 83 12.20 2.44 1.54
CA LEU A 83 11.03 2.53 2.43
C LEU A 83 11.19 1.76 3.74
N ARG A 84 12.42 1.54 4.23
CA ARG A 84 12.64 0.81 5.50
C ARG A 84 11.98 1.49 6.69
N ALA A 85 11.86 2.81 6.67
CA ALA A 85 11.21 3.60 7.71
C ALA A 85 9.66 3.58 7.62
N ALA A 86 9.06 3.09 6.54
CA ALA A 86 7.60 3.02 6.41
C ALA A 86 7.00 1.84 7.18
N ASP A 87 5.84 2.02 7.79
CA ASP A 87 5.06 0.95 8.43
C ASP A 87 4.22 0.18 7.41
N ALA A 88 3.68 0.91 6.44
CA ALA A 88 2.89 0.39 5.33
C ALA A 88 3.47 0.86 3.99
N VAL A 89 3.67 -0.07 3.06
CA VAL A 89 4.17 0.21 1.71
C VAL A 89 3.07 -0.01 0.69
N LEU A 90 2.77 1.01 -0.09
CA LEU A 90 1.75 0.99 -1.14
C LEU A 90 2.40 0.84 -2.51
N GLY A 91 1.81 0.00 -3.34
CA GLY A 91 2.21 -0.22 -4.73
C GLY A 91 1.01 -0.58 -5.60
N VAL A 92 1.16 -0.44 -6.91
CA VAL A 92 0.15 -0.84 -7.89
C VAL A 92 0.32 -2.31 -8.25
N LYS A 93 1.54 -2.78 -8.52
CA LYS A 93 1.80 -4.15 -8.94
C LYS A 93 2.53 -4.95 -7.86
N GLU A 94 2.66 -6.24 -8.12
CA GLU A 94 3.41 -7.13 -7.25
C GLU A 94 4.86 -6.69 -7.06
N VAL A 95 5.33 -6.78 -5.82
CA VAL A 95 6.73 -6.51 -5.46
C VAL A 95 7.55 -7.78 -5.66
N PRO A 96 8.74 -7.73 -6.29
CA PRO A 96 9.61 -8.90 -6.38
C PRO A 96 9.92 -9.47 -5.00
N ALA A 97 9.81 -10.80 -4.84
CA ALA A 97 9.97 -11.48 -3.54
C ALA A 97 11.28 -11.11 -2.81
N ALA A 98 12.36 -10.89 -3.56
CA ALA A 98 13.66 -10.47 -3.03
C ALA A 98 13.62 -9.09 -2.36
N GLN A 99 12.82 -8.16 -2.88
CA GLN A 99 12.74 -6.77 -2.41
C GLN A 99 11.78 -6.57 -1.23
N LEU A 100 10.96 -7.58 -0.89
CA LEU A 100 10.09 -7.49 0.28
C LEU A 100 10.90 -7.27 1.57
N LEU A 101 10.50 -6.29 2.36
CA LEU A 101 11.06 -6.02 3.67
C LEU A 101 10.36 -6.87 4.73
N ARG A 102 11.13 -7.41 5.69
CA ARG A 102 10.60 -8.23 6.79
C ARG A 102 9.76 -7.39 7.74
N ASN A 103 8.69 -7.98 8.31
CA ASN A 103 7.82 -7.36 9.33
C ASN A 103 7.15 -6.05 8.88
N LYS A 104 6.85 -5.90 7.59
CA LYS A 104 6.15 -4.73 7.05
C LYS A 104 4.73 -5.06 6.63
N THR A 105 3.90 -4.03 6.53
CA THR A 105 2.59 -4.12 5.86
C THR A 105 2.76 -3.69 4.41
N TYR A 106 2.20 -4.45 3.47
CA TYR A 106 2.20 -4.11 2.05
C TYR A 106 0.77 -4.11 1.51
N CYS A 107 0.47 -3.13 0.66
CA CYS A 107 -0.81 -3.02 -0.03
C CYS A 107 -0.56 -2.91 -1.53
N PHE A 108 -0.95 -3.94 -2.29
CA PHE A 108 -0.82 -3.97 -3.76
C PHE A 108 -1.69 -5.09 -4.36
N PHE A 109 -1.85 -5.09 -5.69
CA PHE A 109 -2.46 -6.22 -6.41
C PHE A 109 -1.49 -7.40 -6.44
N SER A 110 -1.68 -8.37 -5.54
CA SER A 110 -0.73 -9.46 -5.39
C SER A 110 -0.87 -10.54 -6.46
N HIS A 111 -2.06 -10.64 -7.07
CA HIS A 111 -2.43 -11.67 -8.03
C HIS A 111 -2.18 -13.11 -7.51
N THR A 112 -2.13 -13.28 -6.18
CA THR A 112 -1.89 -14.59 -5.53
C THR A 112 -3.19 -15.35 -5.27
N ARG A 113 -4.34 -14.66 -5.23
CA ARG A 113 -5.66 -15.22 -4.89
C ARG A 113 -6.05 -16.44 -5.73
N LYS A 114 -5.69 -16.43 -7.01
CA LYS A 114 -6.03 -17.50 -7.98
C LYS A 114 -5.11 -18.72 -7.89
N GLY A 115 -4.16 -18.75 -6.96
CA GLY A 115 -3.25 -19.89 -6.76
C GLY A 115 -2.34 -20.18 -7.95
N GLN A 116 -2.08 -19.18 -8.80
CA GLN A 116 -1.32 -19.39 -10.02
C GLN A 116 0.17 -19.64 -9.69
N PRO A 117 0.80 -20.70 -10.23
CA PRO A 117 2.14 -21.13 -9.81
C PRO A 117 3.21 -20.04 -9.85
N TYR A 118 3.13 -19.11 -10.80
CA TYR A 118 4.12 -18.04 -10.95
C TYR A 118 4.15 -17.05 -9.77
N ASN A 119 3.04 -16.90 -9.04
CA ASN A 119 2.92 -15.98 -7.90
C ASN A 119 3.04 -16.67 -6.54
N MET A 120 3.07 -18.01 -6.50
CA MET A 120 3.23 -18.75 -5.26
C MET A 120 4.58 -18.48 -4.56
N PRO A 121 5.70 -18.25 -5.27
CA PRO A 121 6.95 -17.82 -4.63
C PRO A 121 6.82 -16.49 -3.87
N LEU A 122 6.01 -15.55 -4.40
CA LEU A 122 5.74 -14.29 -3.71
C LEU A 122 4.95 -14.51 -2.43
N LEU A 123 3.89 -15.31 -2.50
CA LEU A 123 3.10 -15.66 -1.32
C LEU A 123 3.95 -16.36 -0.25
N ARG A 124 4.83 -17.28 -0.67
CA ARG A 124 5.77 -17.93 0.22
C ARG A 124 6.71 -16.94 0.89
N ALA A 125 7.28 -16.00 0.12
CA ALA A 125 8.15 -14.97 0.66
C ALA A 125 7.42 -14.02 1.64
N VAL A 126 6.15 -13.70 1.39
CA VAL A 126 5.31 -12.92 2.32
C VAL A 126 5.21 -13.63 3.67
N LEU A 127 4.96 -14.94 3.67
CA LEU A 127 4.90 -15.74 4.89
C LEU A 127 6.27 -15.81 5.59
N ASP A 128 7.33 -16.15 4.86
CA ASP A 128 8.69 -16.32 5.42
C ASP A 128 9.26 -15.01 6.00
N LYS A 129 8.87 -13.86 5.42
CA LYS A 129 9.26 -12.52 5.86
C LYS A 129 8.26 -11.90 6.85
N GLN A 130 7.23 -12.64 7.28
CA GLN A 130 6.20 -12.16 8.21
C GLN A 130 5.59 -10.82 7.76
N VAL A 131 5.38 -10.69 6.45
CA VAL A 131 4.75 -9.52 5.85
C VAL A 131 3.24 -9.64 6.00
N ARG A 132 2.59 -8.55 6.39
CA ARG A 132 1.14 -8.42 6.31
C ARG A 132 0.77 -7.92 4.92
N LEU A 133 0.10 -8.75 4.13
CA LEU A 133 -0.34 -8.40 2.78
C LEU A 133 -1.83 -8.01 2.77
N VAL A 134 -2.13 -6.79 2.32
CA VAL A 134 -3.47 -6.29 2.05
C VAL A 134 -3.66 -6.28 0.53
N ASP A 135 -4.41 -7.25 0.01
CA ASP A 135 -4.63 -7.35 -1.44
C ASP A 135 -5.77 -6.44 -1.88
N TYR A 136 -5.46 -5.46 -2.73
CA TYR A 136 -6.46 -4.56 -3.32
C TYR A 136 -7.54 -5.31 -4.10
N GLU A 137 -7.23 -6.48 -4.66
CA GLU A 137 -8.20 -7.32 -5.38
C GLU A 137 -9.36 -7.76 -4.48
N LEU A 138 -9.13 -7.88 -3.17
CA LEU A 138 -10.12 -8.39 -2.22
C LEU A 138 -10.78 -7.29 -1.39
N MET A 139 -10.44 -6.03 -1.63
CA MET A 139 -10.99 -4.92 -0.87
C MET A 139 -12.37 -4.53 -1.39
N THR A 140 -13.39 -4.89 -0.62
CA THR A 140 -14.81 -4.64 -0.92
C THR A 140 -15.46 -3.79 0.15
N ASP A 141 -16.42 -2.98 -0.26
CA ASP A 141 -17.34 -2.31 0.63
C ASP A 141 -18.19 -3.34 1.39
N ALA A 142 -18.32 -3.17 2.71
CA ALA A 142 -18.98 -4.17 3.56
C ALA A 142 -20.50 -4.23 3.34
N GLU A 143 -21.12 -3.12 2.96
CA GLU A 143 -22.57 -3.01 2.79
C GLU A 143 -23.01 -3.41 1.39
N SER A 144 -22.35 -2.87 0.36
CA SER A 144 -22.71 -3.09 -1.04
C SER A 144 -21.98 -4.29 -1.68
N GLY A 145 -20.92 -4.81 -1.06
CA GLY A 145 -20.08 -5.87 -1.61
C GLY A 145 -19.27 -5.45 -2.85
N LYS A 146 -19.34 -4.18 -3.25
CA LYS A 146 -18.63 -3.68 -4.44
C LYS A 146 -17.14 -3.53 -4.16
N ARG A 147 -16.31 -3.84 -5.15
CA ARG A 147 -14.86 -3.65 -5.04
C ARG A 147 -14.53 -2.15 -4.98
N LEU A 148 -13.77 -1.76 -3.95
CA LEU A 148 -13.40 -0.37 -3.71
C LEU A 148 -12.25 0.09 -4.60
N VAL A 149 -11.27 -0.79 -4.84
CA VAL A 149 -10.10 -0.48 -5.68
C VAL A 149 -10.19 -1.25 -6.98
N GLN A 150 -10.67 -0.58 -8.02
CA GLN A 150 -10.80 -1.13 -9.36
C GLN A 150 -10.49 -0.08 -10.43
N PHE A 151 -9.90 -0.53 -11.54
CA PHE A 151 -9.57 0.34 -12.68
C PHE A 151 -10.62 0.30 -13.79
N SER A 152 -11.76 -0.36 -13.57
CA SER A 152 -12.76 -0.69 -14.60
C SER A 152 -13.32 0.53 -15.35
N GLY A 153 -13.51 1.67 -14.67
CA GLY A 153 -13.99 2.91 -15.30
C GLY A 153 -13.02 3.44 -16.37
N PHE A 154 -11.72 3.42 -16.10
CA PHE A 154 -10.69 3.88 -17.04
C PHE A 154 -10.34 2.82 -18.10
N ALA A 155 -10.48 1.53 -17.77
CA ALA A 155 -10.26 0.44 -18.73
C ALA A 155 -11.27 0.49 -19.89
N GLY A 156 -12.52 0.89 -19.61
CA GLY A 156 -13.55 1.11 -20.65
C GLY A 156 -13.19 2.27 -21.58
N SER A 157 -12.76 3.40 -21.02
CA SER A 157 -12.34 4.56 -21.83
C SER A 157 -11.09 4.25 -22.67
N ALA A 158 -10.07 3.58 -22.10
CA ALA A 158 -8.86 3.25 -22.85
C ALA A 158 -9.13 2.30 -24.04
N GLY A 159 -10.11 1.39 -23.91
CA GLY A 159 -10.52 0.48 -24.98
C GLY A 159 -11.37 1.13 -26.08
N SER A 160 -12.06 2.23 -25.80
CA SER A 160 -12.86 2.95 -26.81
C SER A 160 -12.03 3.91 -27.67
N TRP A 161 -10.79 4.23 -27.25
CA TRP A 161 -9.87 5.09 -28.01
C TRP A 161 -9.00 4.32 -29.03
N THR A 162 -9.24 3.02 -29.22
CA THR A 162 -8.54 2.17 -30.21
C THR A 162 -9.33 1.91 -31.50
N GLU A 163 -10.25 2.80 -31.88
CA GLU A 163 -10.88 2.79 -33.23
C GLU A 163 -10.26 3.79 -34.19
#